data_AF-A0A812RC24-F1
#
_entry.id   AF-A0A812RC24-F1
#
_cell.length_a   1.000
_cell.length_b   1.000
_cell.length_c   1.000
_cell.angle_alpha   90.00
_cell.angle_beta   90.00
_cell.angle_gamma   90.00
#
_symmetry.space_group_name_H-M   'P 1'
#
loop_
_entity.id
_entity.type
_entity.pdbx_description
1 polymer ?
#
loop_
_entity_poly.entity_id
_entity_poly.type
_entity_poly.pdbx_seq_one_letter_code
_entity_poly.pdbx_strand_id
1 'polypeptide(L)'
;MVEKMIPIPKKIYFYWICRGQEEFDWFYDLLSAAAEGPAAGVVDITLFLTGEIELQQVKQLPCASGQFFGRPNWGRIFKQNRAKHQGEHIGVFLCGSPIIGEELGRQSVKNSDVIGTPGATRFSFFKEHF
;
A
#
# COMPACT_ATOMS: atom_id res chain seq x y z
N MET A 1 8.28 0.91 -33.90
CA MET A 1 7.75 -0.12 -32.98
C MET A 1 8.54 0.00 -31.69
N VAL A 2 8.13 0.90 -30.80
CA VAL A 2 8.58 0.88 -29.40
C VAL A 2 7.29 0.72 -28.64
N GLU A 3 6.90 -0.53 -28.38
CA GLU A 3 6.00 -0.79 -27.28
C GLU A 3 6.63 -0.12 -26.08
N LYS A 4 6.00 0.94 -25.57
CA LYS A 4 6.37 1.50 -24.27
C LYS A 4 6.20 0.34 -23.31
N MET A 5 7.32 -0.30 -22.98
CA MET A 5 7.37 -1.34 -21.97
C MET A 5 6.97 -0.66 -20.67
N ILE A 6 5.67 -0.69 -20.36
CA ILE A 6 5.15 -0.24 -19.08
C ILE A 6 5.80 -1.20 -18.09
N PRO A 7 6.75 -0.75 -17.25
CA PRO A 7 7.39 -1.64 -16.31
C PRO A 7 6.31 -2.11 -15.35
N ILE A 8 5.94 -3.38 -15.43
CA ILE A 8 5.02 -3.99 -14.49
C ILE A 8 5.80 -4.12 -13.17
N PRO A 9 5.33 -3.52 -12.07
CA PRO A 9 5.98 -3.68 -10.79
C PRO A 9 5.98 -5.16 -10.40
N LYS A 10 7.11 -5.65 -9.86
CA LYS A 10 7.20 -7.03 -9.38
C LYS A 10 6.28 -7.30 -8.18
N LYS A 11 5.99 -6.27 -7.40
CA LYS A 11 5.11 -6.32 -6.23
C LYS A 11 4.42 -4.96 -6.01
N ILE A 12 3.17 -5.00 -5.58
CA ILE A 12 2.34 -3.86 -5.18
C ILE A 12 1.83 -4.15 -3.77
N TYR A 13 2.02 -3.21 -2.84
CA TYR A 13 1.39 -3.24 -1.53
C TYR A 13 0.26 -2.23 -1.51
N PHE A 14 -0.98 -2.71 -1.55
CA PHE A 14 -2.16 -1.88 -1.56
C PHE A 14 -2.74 -1.76 -0.14
N TYR A 15 -2.59 -0.57 0.45
CA TYR A 15 -3.11 -0.27 1.78
C TYR A 15 -4.41 0.53 1.66
N TRP A 16 -5.53 -0.10 1.97
CA TRP A 16 -6.83 0.55 1.94
C TRP A 16 -7.27 0.92 3.35
N ILE A 17 -7.57 2.21 3.56
CA ILE A 17 -7.92 2.77 4.87
C ILE A 17 -9.36 3.24 4.79
N CYS A 18 -10.25 2.54 5.48
CA CYS A 18 -11.68 2.82 5.51
C CYS A 18 -12.10 3.30 6.90
N ARG A 19 -13.19 4.06 6.97
CA ARG A 19 -13.85 4.40 8.24
C ARG A 19 -14.96 3.41 8.56
N GLY A 20 -15.61 2.84 7.56
CA GLY A 20 -16.71 1.89 7.75
C GLY A 20 -16.62 0.67 6.84
N GLN A 21 -17.47 -0.32 7.14
CA GLN A 21 -17.51 -1.59 6.40
C GLN A 21 -18.43 -1.52 5.17
N GLU A 22 -19.31 -0.53 5.12
CA GLU A 22 -20.13 -0.18 3.96
C GLU A 22 -19.29 0.23 2.76
N GLU A 23 -18.06 0.69 2.98
CA GLU A 23 -17.11 1.02 1.91
C GLU A 23 -16.64 -0.24 1.17
N PHE A 24 -16.79 -1.44 1.76
CA PHE A 24 -16.37 -2.70 1.16
C PHE A 24 -17.25 -3.10 -0.01
N ASP A 25 -18.55 -2.85 0.07
CA ASP A 25 -19.52 -3.48 -0.83
C ASP A 25 -19.36 -3.02 -2.30
N TRP A 26 -18.90 -1.79 -2.56
CA TRP A 26 -18.73 -1.29 -3.94
C TRP A 26 -17.35 -1.55 -4.55
N PHE A 27 -16.32 -1.72 -3.72
CA PHE A 27 -14.93 -1.85 -4.16
C PHE A 27 -14.40 -3.29 -4.08
N TYR A 28 -15.10 -4.15 -3.33
CA TYR A 28 -14.73 -5.54 -3.14
C TYR A 28 -14.59 -6.29 -4.47
N ASP A 29 -15.54 -6.16 -5.39
CA ASP A 29 -15.50 -6.88 -6.67
C ASP A 29 -14.24 -6.54 -7.47
N LEU A 30 -13.81 -5.28 -7.44
CA LEU A 30 -12.57 -4.86 -8.10
C LEU A 30 -11.33 -5.45 -7.39
N LEU A 31 -11.31 -5.43 -6.05
CA LEU A 31 -10.20 -5.98 -5.28
C LEU A 31 -10.09 -7.50 -5.39
N SER A 32 -11.22 -8.21 -5.39
CA SER A 32 -11.29 -9.66 -5.64
C SER A 32 -10.80 -9.96 -7.05
N ALA A 33 -11.26 -9.24 -8.08
CA ALA A 33 -10.77 -9.43 -9.45
C ALA A 33 -9.25 -9.17 -9.58
N ALA A 34 -8.70 -8.19 -8.85
CA ALA A 34 -7.26 -7.94 -8.83
C ALA A 34 -6.48 -9.05 -8.10
N ALA A 35 -7.02 -9.55 -6.98
CA ALA A 35 -6.39 -10.57 -6.14
C ALA A 35 -6.51 -12.00 -6.70
N GLU A 36 -7.49 -12.27 -7.56
CA GLU A 36 -7.74 -13.59 -8.18
C GLU A 36 -7.34 -13.63 -9.66
N GLY A 37 -7.15 -12.46 -10.26
CA GLY A 37 -6.81 -12.30 -11.67
C GLY A 37 -5.30 -12.37 -11.96
N PRO A 38 -4.87 -11.88 -13.14
CA PRO A 38 -3.46 -11.90 -13.55
C PRO A 38 -2.50 -11.18 -12.60
N ALA A 39 -3.02 -10.33 -11.71
CA ALA A 39 -2.25 -9.55 -10.74
C ALA A 39 -2.13 -10.22 -9.35
N ALA A 40 -2.73 -11.41 -9.13
CA ALA A 40 -2.77 -12.11 -7.85
C ALA A 40 -1.39 -12.29 -7.17
N GLY A 41 -0.35 -12.61 -7.95
CA GLY A 41 1.02 -12.76 -7.43
C GLY A 41 1.72 -11.42 -7.14
N VAL A 42 1.22 -10.34 -7.72
CA VAL A 42 1.83 -9.00 -7.68
C VAL A 42 1.24 -8.16 -6.55
N VAL A 43 -0.07 -8.23 -6.31
CA VAL A 43 -0.77 -7.32 -5.39
C VAL A 43 -1.02 -7.98 -4.03
N ASP A 44 -0.51 -7.36 -2.95
CA ASP A 44 -0.89 -7.69 -1.57
C ASP A 44 -1.81 -6.59 -1.04
N ILE A 45 -3.04 -6.97 -0.64
CA ILE A 45 -4.05 -6.05 -0.12
C ILE A 45 -4.02 -6.08 1.41
N THR A 46 -3.94 -4.92 2.05
CA THR A 46 -4.06 -4.79 3.51
C THR A 46 -5.08 -3.71 3.86
N LEU A 47 -6.03 -4.05 4.71
CA LEU A 47 -7.10 -3.17 5.14
C LEU A 47 -6.86 -2.62 6.53
N PHE A 48 -7.18 -1.34 6.71
CA PHE A 48 -7.22 -0.66 8.00
C PHE A 48 -8.57 -0.01 8.21
N LEU A 49 -9.35 -0.54 9.14
CA LEU A 49 -10.63 0.02 9.57
C LEU A 49 -10.41 1.00 10.73
N THR A 50 -10.70 2.27 10.49
CA THR A 50 -10.33 3.38 11.40
C THR A 50 -11.50 4.04 12.13
N GLY A 51 -12.74 3.69 11.78
CA GLY A 51 -13.93 4.15 12.48
C GLY A 51 -14.35 3.23 13.62
N GLU A 52 -15.54 3.47 14.15
CA GLU A 52 -16.16 2.65 15.18
C GLU A 52 -16.61 1.31 14.59
N ILE A 53 -16.34 0.23 15.31
CA ILE A 53 -16.66 -1.12 14.90
C ILE A 53 -17.27 -1.89 16.05
N GLU A 54 -18.38 -2.53 15.75
CA GLU A 54 -18.91 -3.60 16.58
C GLU A 54 -18.27 -4.93 16.13
N LEU A 55 -17.49 -5.54 17.03
CA LEU A 55 -16.69 -6.74 16.72
C LEU A 55 -17.52 -7.91 16.19
N GLN A 56 -18.78 -8.02 16.60
CA GLN A 56 -19.70 -9.07 16.16
C GLN A 56 -20.14 -8.90 14.70
N GLN A 57 -20.06 -7.69 14.16
CA GLN A 57 -20.51 -7.35 12.80
C GLN A 57 -19.35 -7.20 11.81
N VAL A 58 -18.14 -7.65 12.16
CA VAL A 58 -16.98 -7.51 11.27
C VAL A 58 -17.08 -8.46 10.09
N LYS A 59 -17.36 -7.91 8.92
CA LYS A 59 -17.14 -8.51 7.61
C LYS A 59 -15.64 -8.66 7.38
N GLN A 60 -15.21 -9.90 7.17
CA GLN A 60 -13.86 -10.20 6.69
C GLN A 60 -13.82 -10.00 5.17
N LEU A 61 -12.76 -9.38 4.65
CA LEU A 61 -12.54 -9.30 3.21
C LEU A 61 -11.67 -10.48 2.75
N PRO A 62 -12.20 -11.47 2.02
CA PRO A 62 -11.45 -12.69 1.70
C PRO A 62 -10.18 -12.46 0.88
N CYS A 63 -10.15 -11.43 0.03
CA CYS A 63 -9.01 -11.09 -0.81
C CYS A 63 -7.91 -10.30 -0.08
N ALA A 64 -8.14 -9.85 1.15
CA ALA A 64 -7.15 -9.11 1.91
C ALA A 64 -6.13 -10.06 2.56
N SER A 65 -4.85 -9.81 2.33
CA SER A 65 -3.75 -10.49 3.02
C SER A 65 -3.67 -10.11 4.51
N GLY A 66 -4.30 -9.02 4.91
CA GLY A 66 -4.45 -8.63 6.32
C GLY A 66 -5.54 -7.58 6.52
N GLN A 67 -6.26 -7.68 7.64
CA GLN A 67 -7.30 -6.74 8.05
C GLN A 67 -7.08 -6.33 9.50
N PHE A 68 -6.89 -5.03 9.72
CA PHE A 68 -6.53 -4.46 11.02
C PHE A 68 -7.52 -3.37 11.44
N PHE A 69 -7.69 -3.20 12.75
CA PHE A 69 -8.43 -2.08 13.33
C PHE A 69 -7.46 -0.99 13.80
N GLY A 70 -7.85 0.27 13.61
CA GLY A 70 -7.04 1.44 13.89
C GLY A 70 -6.19 1.88 12.69
N ARG A 71 -5.36 2.90 12.93
CA ARG A 71 -4.57 3.56 11.87
C ARG A 71 -3.32 2.75 11.52
N PRO A 72 -2.85 2.77 10.26
CA PRO A 72 -1.59 2.15 9.88
C PRO A 72 -0.40 2.76 10.65
N ASN A 73 0.53 1.91 11.07
CA ASN A 73 1.83 2.36 11.58
C ASN A 73 2.83 2.42 10.42
N TRP A 74 2.89 3.56 9.74
CA TRP A 74 3.76 3.75 8.58
C TRP A 74 5.25 3.55 8.90
N GLY A 75 5.71 3.95 10.09
CA GLY A 75 7.09 3.69 10.51
C GLY A 75 7.44 2.21 10.57
N ARG A 76 6.52 1.35 11.02
CA ARG A 76 6.68 -0.11 11.00
C ARG A 76 6.60 -0.65 9.57
N ILE A 77 5.61 -0.21 8.79
CA ILE A 77 5.38 -0.68 7.42
C ILE A 77 6.59 -0.40 6.52
N PHE A 78 7.13 0.83 6.55
CA PHE A 78 8.30 1.19 5.74
C PHE A 78 9.54 0.36 6.12
N LYS A 79 9.79 0.15 7.42
CA LYS A 79 10.90 -0.70 7.88
C LYS A 79 10.76 -2.14 7.38
N GLN A 80 9.55 -2.68 7.42
CA GLN A 80 9.27 -4.03 6.91
C GLN A 80 9.48 -4.12 5.40
N ASN A 81 8.97 -3.16 4.63
CA ASN A 81 9.15 -3.14 3.18
C ASN A 81 10.62 -2.93 2.79
N ARG A 82 11.34 -2.06 3.49
CA ARG A 82 12.79 -1.88 3.31
C ARG A 82 13.56 -3.18 3.55
N ALA A 83 13.22 -3.93 4.60
CA ALA A 83 13.89 -5.19 4.91
C ALA A 83 13.62 -6.27 3.85
N LYS A 84 12.42 -6.28 3.25
CA LYS A 84 12.02 -7.21 2.19
C LYS A 84 12.67 -6.89 0.83
N HIS A 85 12.87 -5.61 0.53
CA HIS A 85 13.27 -5.11 -0.80
C HIS A 85 14.62 -4.38 -0.74
N GLN A 86 15.62 -5.06 -0.21
CA GLN A 86 16.97 -4.49 -0.06
C GLN A 86 17.59 -4.23 -1.44
N GLY A 87 18.12 -3.02 -1.63
CA GLY A 87 18.73 -2.59 -2.89
C GLY A 87 17.74 -2.22 -3.99
N GLU A 88 16.44 -2.18 -3.66
CA GLU A 88 15.40 -1.78 -4.61
C GLU A 88 14.99 -0.30 -4.45
N HIS A 89 14.37 0.23 -5.50
CA HIS A 89 13.70 1.52 -5.47
C HIS A 89 12.19 1.31 -5.41
N ILE A 90 11.57 1.82 -4.34
CA ILE A 90 10.17 1.61 -4.01
C ILE A 90 9.41 2.93 -4.23
N GLY A 91 8.42 2.90 -5.12
CA GLY A 91 7.47 4.01 -5.28
C GLY A 91 6.40 3.97 -4.18
N VAL A 92 6.09 5.12 -3.60
CA VAL A 92 5.01 5.29 -2.62
C VAL A 92 4.02 6.29 -3.18
N PHE A 93 2.78 5.85 -3.35
CA PHE A 93 1.71 6.62 -3.97
C PHE A 93 0.58 6.81 -2.97
N LEU A 94 -0.05 7.98 -3.00
CA LEU A 94 -1.19 8.28 -2.14
C LEU A 94 -2.27 9.00 -2.93
N CYS A 95 -3.48 8.43 -2.86
CA CYS A 95 -4.74 9.09 -3.15
C CYS A 95 -5.54 9.21 -1.84
N GLY A 96 -5.54 10.38 -1.21
CA GLY A 96 -6.22 10.55 0.08
C GLY A 96 -5.78 11.79 0.86
N SER A 97 -5.99 11.73 2.19
CA SER A 97 -5.80 12.88 3.09
C SER A 97 -4.36 13.45 3.03
N PRO A 98 -4.19 14.78 2.94
CA PRO A 98 -2.87 15.43 2.97
C PRO A 98 -2.03 15.06 4.20
N ILE A 99 -2.66 14.85 5.36
CA ILE A 99 -1.97 14.49 6.61
C ILE A 99 -1.27 13.13 6.47
N ILE A 100 -1.91 12.17 5.80
CA ILE A 100 -1.27 10.88 5.50
C ILE A 100 -0.10 11.12 4.54
N GLY A 101 -0.27 12.01 3.56
CA GLY A 101 0.79 12.34 2.59
C GLY A 101 2.04 12.92 3.23
N GLU A 102 1.89 13.83 4.19
CA GLU A 102 3.02 14.38 4.97
C GLU A 102 3.78 13.27 5.71
N GLU A 103 3.05 12.35 6.35
CA GLU A 103 3.65 11.23 7.06
C GLU A 103 4.36 10.25 6.12
N LEU A 104 3.74 9.90 4.98
CA LEU A 104 4.36 9.04 3.97
C LEU A 104 5.60 9.67 3.36
N GLY A 105 5.58 10.97 3.08
CA GLY A 105 6.75 11.71 2.60
C GLY A 105 7.90 11.67 3.62
N ARG A 106 7.60 11.95 4.90
CA ARG A 106 8.57 11.89 5.99
C ARG A 106 9.17 10.49 6.16
N GLN A 107 8.34 9.45 6.11
CA GLN A 107 8.82 8.06 6.22
C GLN A 107 9.64 7.63 4.99
N SER A 108 9.30 8.12 3.80
CA SER A 108 10.07 7.84 2.58
C SER A 108 11.50 8.37 2.69
N VAL A 109 11.67 9.62 3.15
CA VAL A 109 13.00 10.19 3.39
C VAL A 109 13.73 9.43 4.49
N LYS A 110 13.07 9.18 5.63
CA LYS A 110 13.67 8.52 6.80
C LYS A 110 14.18 7.11 6.52
N ASN A 111 13.51 6.37 5.65
CA ASN A 111 13.84 4.97 5.35
C ASN A 111 14.58 4.80 4.01
N SER A 112 15.06 5.88 3.40
CA SER A 112 15.90 5.82 2.20
C SER A 112 17.39 5.89 2.55
N ASP A 113 18.21 5.14 1.83
CA ASP A 113 19.66 5.27 1.88
C ASP A 113 20.15 6.55 1.23
N VAL A 114 21.34 6.98 1.64
CA VAL A 114 22.02 8.14 1.09
C VAL A 114 22.24 7.96 -0.41
N ILE A 115 22.04 9.04 -1.16
CA ILE A 115 22.24 9.05 -2.61
C ILE A 115 23.70 8.71 -2.94
N GLY A 116 23.88 7.75 -3.84
CA GLY A 116 25.19 7.26 -4.27
C GLY A 116 25.69 6.00 -3.55
N THR A 117 24.98 5.52 -2.52
CA THR A 117 25.32 4.26 -1.86
C THR A 117 25.11 3.07 -2.82
N PRO A 118 26.12 2.21 -3.07
CA PRO A 118 25.96 0.99 -3.85
C PRO A 118 24.92 0.06 -3.19
N GLY A 119 23.96 -0.44 -3.96
CA GLY A 119 22.87 -1.28 -3.42
C GLY A 119 21.92 -0.52 -2.48
N ALA A 120 21.78 0.80 -2.64
CA ALA A 120 20.86 1.62 -1.86
C ALA A 120 19.40 1.16 -2.00
N THR A 121 18.70 1.04 -0.87
CA THR A 121 17.24 0.96 -0.83
C THR A 121 16.65 2.36 -0.73
N ARG A 122 15.73 2.72 -1.61
CA ARG A 122 15.14 4.07 -1.64
C ARG A 122 13.63 4.04 -1.75
N PHE A 123 13.00 5.07 -1.19
CA PHE A 123 11.57 5.33 -1.31
C PHE A 123 11.36 6.70 -1.97
N SER A 124 10.54 6.74 -3.02
CA SER A 124 10.09 7.99 -3.63
C SER A 124 8.60 8.17 -3.43
N PHE A 125 8.23 9.27 -2.78
CA PHE A 125 6.84 9.59 -2.52
C PHE A 125 6.26 10.46 -3.64
N PHE A 126 5.11 10.05 -4.16
CA PHE A 126 4.35 10.75 -5.17
C PHE A 126 2.94 10.99 -4.63
N LYS A 127 2.55 12.27 -4.59
CA LYS A 127 1.18 12.65 -4.30
C LYS A 127 0.40 12.60 -5.59
N GLU A 128 -0.63 11.77 -5.66
CA GLU A 128 -1.44 11.61 -6.86
C GLU A 128 -2.83 12.19 -6.65
N HIS A 129 -3.38 12.75 -7.72
CA HIS A 129 -4.75 13.23 -7.81
C HIS A 129 -5.43 12.38 -8.89
N PHE A 130 -6.18 11.36 -8.47
CA PHE A 130 -7.01 10.53 -9.35
C PHE A 130 -8.46 11.00 -9.32
#